data_AF-A0A942HWS3-F1
#
_entry.id   AF-A0A942HWS3-F1
#
_cell.length_a   1.000
_cell.length_b   1.000
_cell.length_c   1.000
_cell.angle_alpha   90.00
_cell.angle_beta   90.00
_cell.angle_gamma   90.00
#
_symmetry.space_group_name_H-M   'P 1'
#
loop_
_entity.id
_entity.type
_entity.pdbx_description
1 polymer ?
#
loop_
_entity_poly.entity_id
_entity_poly.type
_entity_poly.pdbx_seq_one_letter_code
_entity_poly.pdbx_strand_id
1 'polypeptide(L)'
;MLKSSLLCLPFLMCIAVSLDASAAAHESIRTAAPMGAPAVETAKTKSFREWKSEKVQDALGKVTATKTKIQIAKTKDPNLNRRKGALEATSGANSETLEEQLEQDQATLEMAKDLSVTDYFVGYLTKVQDKKAAFNEVAGKLTAEEVAELMAAYANSVFGTHSSDLAPSASVLSADRVK
;
A
#
# COMPACT_ATOMS: atom_id res chain seq x y z
N MET A 1 54.71 12.89 15.65
CA MET A 1 55.37 12.89 14.33
C MET A 1 54.93 11.62 13.57
N LEU A 2 54.41 11.80 12.34
CA LEU A 2 54.05 10.80 11.32
C LEU A 2 52.81 9.93 11.65
N LYS A 3 51.85 9.65 10.77
CA LYS A 3 51.70 9.90 9.32
C LYS A 3 50.22 9.71 8.93
N SER A 4 49.76 10.54 8.00
CA SER A 4 48.48 10.47 7.29
C SER A 4 48.22 9.14 6.56
N SER A 5 46.95 8.79 6.42
CA SER A 5 46.31 8.12 5.25
C SER A 5 44.79 8.21 5.45
N LEU A 6 44.09 9.14 4.81
CA LEU A 6 43.44 8.98 3.49
C LEU A 6 42.69 7.65 3.34
N LEU A 7 41.36 7.72 3.34
CA LEU A 7 40.39 6.86 2.65
C LEU A 7 39.07 7.65 2.69
N CYS A 8 38.83 8.56 1.74
CA CYS A 8 38.31 8.33 0.38
C CYS A 8 36.83 7.85 0.42
N LEU A 9 35.95 8.80 0.08
CA LEU A 9 34.52 8.63 -0.22
C LEU A 9 34.28 7.52 -1.24
N PRO A 10 33.03 7.04 -1.31
CA PRO A 10 32.43 7.01 -2.63
C PRO A 10 31.01 7.57 -2.70
N PHE A 11 30.75 8.18 -3.85
CA PHE A 11 29.49 8.10 -4.59
C PHE A 11 28.30 8.96 -4.15
N LEU A 12 28.42 10.27 -4.42
CA LEU A 12 27.26 11.10 -4.74
C LEU A 12 26.92 10.87 -6.22
N MET A 13 25.94 10.00 -6.51
CA MET A 13 25.46 9.82 -7.89
C MET A 13 24.63 11.04 -8.30
N CYS A 14 25.19 11.87 -9.17
CA CYS A 14 24.46 12.85 -9.96
C CYS A 14 23.57 12.13 -10.98
N ILE A 15 22.25 12.22 -10.82
CA ILE A 15 21.32 11.86 -11.88
C ILE A 15 21.28 13.04 -12.87
N ALA A 16 21.96 12.86 -14.00
CA ALA A 16 21.82 13.71 -15.16
C ALA A 16 20.46 13.45 -15.82
N VAL A 17 19.57 14.44 -15.81
CA VAL A 17 18.41 14.47 -16.71
C VAL A 17 18.90 15.02 -18.04
N SER A 18 19.15 14.12 -18.99
CA SER A 18 19.25 14.45 -20.41
C SER A 18 17.83 14.65 -20.95
N LEU A 19 17.50 15.86 -21.37
CA LEU A 19 16.34 16.13 -22.22
C LEU A 19 16.89 16.68 -23.54
N ASP A 20 16.92 15.83 -24.57
CA ASP A 20 17.27 16.22 -25.93
C ASP A 20 16.07 16.00 -26.86
N ALA A 21 15.81 17.05 -27.63
CA ALA A 21 15.10 17.12 -28.91
C ALA A 21 13.67 16.55 -29.08
N SER A 22 12.77 17.40 -29.57
CA SER A 22 12.54 17.47 -31.03
C SER A 22 11.42 18.47 -31.35
N ALA A 23 11.76 19.43 -32.21
CA ALA A 23 10.79 20.30 -32.87
C ALA A 23 10.23 19.57 -34.10
N ALA A 24 8.90 19.46 -34.19
CA ALA A 24 8.21 19.21 -35.44
C ALA A 24 6.91 20.02 -35.45
N ALA A 25 6.86 20.99 -36.35
CA ALA A 25 5.69 21.75 -36.70
C ALA A 25 4.64 20.83 -37.35
N HIS A 26 3.38 20.96 -36.95
CA HIS A 26 2.28 20.77 -37.89
C HIS A 26 1.14 21.74 -37.53
N GLU A 27 0.95 22.66 -38.46
CA GLU A 27 -0.16 23.56 -38.62
C GLU A 27 -1.46 22.74 -38.79
N SER A 28 -2.48 23.00 -37.96
CA SER A 28 -3.83 22.48 -38.21
C SER A 28 -4.90 23.37 -37.56
N ILE A 29 -5.38 24.32 -38.36
CA ILE A 29 -6.78 24.76 -38.48
C ILE A 29 -7.50 25.08 -37.16
N ARG A 30 -7.62 26.39 -36.88
CA ARG A 30 -8.69 26.95 -36.06
C ARG A 30 -10.04 26.57 -36.65
N THR A 31 -10.83 25.77 -35.94
CA THR A 31 -12.28 25.70 -36.11
C THR A 31 -12.91 25.94 -34.74
N ALA A 32 -13.75 26.96 -34.66
CA ALA A 32 -14.48 27.33 -33.47
C ALA A 32 -15.46 26.21 -33.07
N ALA A 33 -15.42 25.79 -31.80
CA ALA A 33 -16.44 24.94 -31.21
C ALA A 33 -17.36 25.78 -30.29
N PRO A 34 -18.67 25.52 -30.30
CA PRO A 34 -19.67 26.29 -29.58
C PRO A 34 -19.69 25.97 -28.08
N MET A 35 -19.97 27.02 -27.32
CA MET A 35 -20.61 27.10 -25.99
C MET A 35 -20.91 25.80 -25.22
N GLY A 36 -20.39 25.75 -23.99
CA GLY A 36 -21.18 25.38 -22.82
C GLY A 36 -21.46 23.89 -22.63
N ALA A 37 -20.44 23.10 -22.36
CA ALA A 37 -20.60 21.88 -21.57
C ALA A 37 -20.14 22.19 -20.13
N PRO A 38 -20.94 21.88 -19.09
CA PRO A 38 -20.43 21.93 -17.73
C PRO A 38 -19.25 20.97 -17.67
N ALA A 39 -18.09 21.46 -17.25
CA ALA A 39 -16.99 20.62 -16.85
C ALA A 39 -17.52 19.70 -15.75
N VAL A 40 -17.90 18.48 -16.14
CA VAL A 40 -18.05 17.38 -15.21
C VAL A 40 -16.69 17.29 -14.55
N GLU A 41 -16.61 17.71 -13.29
CA GLU A 41 -15.50 17.37 -12.41
C GLU A 41 -15.48 15.84 -12.36
N THR A 42 -14.83 15.23 -13.35
CA THR A 42 -14.50 13.82 -13.33
C THR A 42 -13.63 13.69 -12.10
N ALA A 43 -14.21 13.13 -11.03
CA ALA A 43 -13.52 12.84 -9.80
C ALA A 43 -12.23 12.11 -10.20
N LYS A 44 -11.09 12.80 -10.12
CA LYS A 44 -9.79 12.27 -10.57
C LYS A 44 -9.56 10.97 -9.83
N THR A 45 -9.72 9.85 -10.53
CA THR A 45 -9.53 8.54 -9.93
C THR A 45 -8.04 8.37 -9.75
N LYS A 46 -7.59 8.16 -8.50
CA LYS A 46 -6.17 7.92 -8.20
C LYS A 46 -5.69 6.69 -8.99
N SER A 47 -4.41 6.59 -9.30
CA SER A 47 -3.82 5.34 -9.80
C SER A 47 -3.63 4.34 -8.65
N PHE A 48 -3.44 3.06 -8.99
CA PHE A 48 -3.12 2.02 -8.00
C PHE A 48 -1.90 2.41 -7.15
N ARG A 49 -0.84 2.90 -7.79
CA ARG A 49 0.40 3.30 -7.13
C ARG A 49 0.20 4.46 -6.16
N GLU A 50 -0.56 5.47 -6.57
CA GLU A 50 -0.88 6.61 -5.71
C GLU A 50 -1.70 6.18 -4.49
N TRP A 51 -2.71 5.34 -4.70
CA TRP A 51 -3.54 4.83 -3.61
C TRP A 51 -2.75 3.93 -2.64
N LYS A 52 -1.94 3.01 -3.16
CA LYS A 52 -1.10 2.13 -2.34
C LYS A 52 -0.08 2.95 -1.53
N SER A 53 0.57 3.93 -2.17
CA SER A 53 1.49 4.84 -1.50
C SER A 53 0.81 5.59 -0.35
N GLU A 54 -0.39 6.13 -0.57
CA GLU A 54 -1.17 6.80 0.47
C GLU A 54 -1.51 5.86 1.65
N LYS A 55 -1.88 4.60 1.37
CA LYS A 55 -2.16 3.61 2.42
C LYS A 55 -0.93 3.24 3.22
N VAL A 56 0.20 3.05 2.56
CA VAL A 56 1.48 2.79 3.24
C VAL A 56 1.90 3.99 4.09
N GLN A 57 1.76 5.21 3.58
CA GLN A 57 2.08 6.43 4.33
C GLN A 57 1.17 6.63 5.54
N ASP A 58 -0.14 6.40 5.42
CA ASP A 58 -1.08 6.46 6.55
C ASP A 58 -0.70 5.45 7.64
N ALA A 59 -0.39 4.21 7.26
CA ALA A 59 0.06 3.18 8.21
C ALA A 59 1.40 3.53 8.87
N LEU A 60 2.37 4.05 8.10
CA LEU A 60 3.65 4.53 8.65
C LEU A 60 3.45 5.69 9.65
N GLY A 61 2.52 6.60 9.34
CA GLY A 61 2.13 7.68 10.23
C GLY A 61 1.61 7.17 11.57
N LYS A 62 0.74 6.15 11.56
CA LYS A 62 0.20 5.52 12.76
C LYS A 62 1.29 4.84 13.60
N VAL A 63 2.14 4.01 12.98
CA VAL A 63 3.29 3.39 13.66
C VAL A 63 4.18 4.44 14.31
N THR A 64 4.49 5.52 13.60
CA THR A 64 5.33 6.61 14.11
C THR A 64 4.66 7.31 15.29
N ALA A 65 3.38 7.66 15.17
CA ALA A 65 2.62 8.30 16.24
C ALA A 65 2.56 7.44 17.51
N THR A 66 2.31 6.13 17.35
CA THR A 66 2.26 5.19 18.49
C THR A 66 3.64 5.01 19.13
N LYS A 67 4.72 4.90 18.34
CA LYS A 67 6.10 4.91 18.86
C LYS A 67 6.41 6.18 19.65
N THR A 68 6.02 7.35 19.14
CA THR A 68 6.22 8.62 19.85
C THR A 68 5.43 8.66 21.15
N LYS A 69 4.17 8.18 21.17
CA LYS A 69 3.37 8.07 22.41
C LYS A 69 4.05 7.16 23.44
N ILE A 70 4.57 6.02 23.02
CA ILE A 70 5.34 5.11 23.89
C ILE A 70 6.58 5.80 24.43
N GLN A 71 7.34 6.50 23.58
CA GLN A 71 8.55 7.21 23.99
C GLN A 71 8.24 8.32 25.01
N ILE A 72 7.17 9.09 24.79
CA ILE A 72 6.69 10.11 25.72
C ILE A 72 6.24 9.46 27.04
N ALA A 73 5.51 8.34 26.99
CA ALA A 73 5.10 7.61 28.19
C ALA A 73 6.30 7.09 28.98
N LYS A 74 7.34 6.62 28.28
CA LYS A 74 8.60 6.12 28.89
C LYS A 74 9.46 7.24 29.49
N THR A 75 9.45 8.44 28.92
CA THR A 75 10.21 9.60 29.43
C THR A 75 9.46 10.46 30.43
N LYS A 76 8.14 10.28 30.57
CA LYS A 76 7.33 10.98 31.58
C LYS A 76 7.66 10.44 32.97
N ASP A 77 8.63 11.09 33.60
CA ASP A 77 9.21 10.73 34.88
C ASP A 77 8.13 10.51 35.97
N PRO A 78 7.98 9.30 36.53
CA PRO A 78 6.99 8.99 37.57
C PRO A 78 7.10 9.91 38.80
N ASN A 79 8.26 10.51 39.02
CA ASN A 79 8.50 11.41 40.15
C ASN A 79 7.90 12.82 39.99
N LEU A 80 7.56 13.26 38.77
CA LEU A 80 6.94 14.57 38.55
C LEU A 80 5.42 14.59 38.84
N ASN A 81 4.75 13.43 38.79
CA ASN A 81 3.31 13.33 39.08
C ASN A 81 2.98 13.20 40.58
N ARG A 82 3.96 12.90 41.44
CA ARG A 82 3.74 12.69 42.88
C ARG A 82 3.34 13.95 43.67
N ARG A 83 3.48 15.16 43.10
CA ARG A 83 3.09 16.41 43.79
C ARG A 83 1.62 16.80 43.66
N LYS A 84 0.82 16.10 42.86
CA LYS A 84 -0.62 16.36 42.75
C LYS A 84 -1.35 15.09 43.18
N GLY A 85 -1.59 14.99 44.49
CA GLY A 85 -2.12 13.80 45.14
C GLY A 85 -3.35 13.24 44.44
N ALA A 86 -3.18 12.08 43.81
CA ALA A 86 -4.21 11.08 43.56
C ALA A 86 -3.51 9.82 43.05
N LEU A 87 -3.96 8.71 43.59
CA LEU A 87 -3.51 7.35 43.41
C LEU A 87 -3.84 6.87 41.98
N GLU A 88 -2.93 7.01 41.01
CA GLU A 88 -3.16 6.45 39.67
C GLU A 88 -1.98 5.54 39.29
N ALA A 89 -2.15 4.25 39.58
CA ALA A 89 -1.34 3.14 39.10
C ALA A 89 -1.57 2.86 37.60
N THR A 90 -1.82 3.91 36.81
CA THR A 90 -2.38 3.82 35.45
C THR A 90 -1.30 4.02 34.39
N SER A 91 -0.06 4.33 34.79
CA SER A 91 1.05 4.51 33.84
C SER A 91 1.54 3.21 33.21
N GLY A 92 1.40 2.06 33.88
CA GLY A 92 1.80 0.74 33.35
C GLY A 92 0.77 0.14 32.39
N ALA A 93 -0.51 0.21 32.74
CA ALA A 93 -1.60 -0.25 31.86
C ALA A 93 -1.68 0.54 30.55
N ASN A 94 -1.32 1.83 30.58
CA ASN A 94 -1.24 2.66 29.37
C ASN A 94 -0.03 2.33 28.48
N SER A 95 1.10 1.85 29.03
CA SER A 95 2.23 1.45 28.19
C SER A 95 2.01 0.11 27.51
N GLU A 96 1.40 -0.86 28.20
CA GLU A 96 1.09 -2.19 27.64
C GLU A 96 0.07 -2.09 26.49
N THR A 97 -1.01 -1.32 26.69
CA THR A 97 -2.00 -1.05 25.64
C THR A 97 -1.42 -0.29 24.44
N LEU A 98 -0.43 0.59 24.65
CA LEU A 98 0.27 1.25 23.54
C LEU A 98 1.22 0.30 22.79
N GLU A 99 1.80 -0.69 23.47
CA GLU A 99 2.63 -1.72 22.85
C GLU A 99 1.78 -2.69 22.00
N GLU A 100 0.60 -3.11 22.49
CA GLU A 100 -0.39 -3.86 21.68
C GLU A 100 -0.85 -3.05 20.46
N GLN A 101 -1.16 -1.76 20.64
CA GLN A 101 -1.53 -0.88 19.53
C GLN A 101 -0.38 -0.76 18.51
N LEU A 102 0.86 -0.75 18.97
CA LEU A 102 2.02 -0.68 18.09
C LEU A 102 2.16 -1.95 17.25
N GLU A 103 1.90 -3.13 17.82
CA GLU A 103 1.88 -4.40 17.08
C GLU A 103 0.78 -4.38 16.01
N GLN A 104 -0.42 -3.94 16.38
CA GLN A 104 -1.54 -3.81 15.44
C GLN A 104 -1.24 -2.81 14.30
N ASP A 105 -0.60 -1.68 14.62
CA ASP A 105 -0.19 -0.68 13.64
C ASP A 105 0.90 -1.23 12.70
N GLN A 106 1.81 -2.08 13.21
CA GLN A 106 2.81 -2.77 12.39
C GLN A 106 2.18 -3.81 11.47
N ALA A 107 1.25 -4.64 11.97
CA ALA A 107 0.50 -5.58 11.15
C ALA A 107 -0.28 -4.85 10.04
N THR A 108 -0.87 -3.69 10.37
CA THR A 108 -1.56 -2.84 9.39
C THR A 108 -0.60 -2.29 8.33
N LEU A 109 0.63 -1.93 8.72
CA LEU A 109 1.67 -1.50 7.78
C LEU A 109 2.09 -2.63 6.83
N GLU A 110 2.23 -3.85 7.34
CA GLU A 110 2.56 -5.02 6.52
C GLU A 110 1.45 -5.30 5.50
N MET A 111 0.19 -5.35 5.95
CA MET A 111 -0.95 -5.46 5.04
C MET A 111 -0.99 -4.33 4.00
N ALA A 112 -0.67 -3.08 4.39
CA ALA A 112 -0.64 -1.95 3.46
C ALA A 112 0.44 -2.10 2.38
N LYS A 113 1.60 -2.69 2.72
CA LYS A 113 2.67 -2.98 1.76
C LYS A 113 2.30 -4.11 0.81
N ASP A 114 1.52 -5.07 1.28
CA ASP A 114 1.08 -6.23 0.51
C ASP A 114 -0.21 -6.01 -0.28
N LEU A 115 -0.78 -4.78 -0.24
CA LEU A 115 -1.95 -4.42 -1.03
C LEU A 115 -1.73 -4.72 -2.52
N SER A 116 -2.67 -5.47 -3.08
CA SER A 116 -2.67 -5.87 -4.48
C SER A 116 -3.53 -4.93 -5.33
N VAL A 117 -3.37 -5.03 -6.66
CA VAL A 117 -4.25 -4.36 -7.62
C VAL A 117 -5.71 -4.78 -7.40
N THR A 118 -5.97 -6.04 -7.04
CA THR A 118 -7.31 -6.52 -6.73
C THR A 118 -7.95 -5.77 -5.56
N ASP A 119 -7.20 -5.54 -4.48
CA ASP A 119 -7.68 -4.79 -3.30
C ASP A 119 -8.02 -3.34 -3.64
N TYR A 120 -7.30 -2.75 -4.59
CA TYR A 120 -7.58 -1.42 -5.10
C TYR A 120 -8.92 -1.36 -5.85
N PHE A 121 -9.19 -2.34 -6.72
CA PHE A 121 -10.45 -2.43 -7.43
C PHE A 121 -11.64 -2.65 -6.49
N VAL A 122 -11.51 -3.56 -5.52
CA VAL A 122 -12.59 -3.90 -4.60
C VAL A 122 -12.76 -2.86 -3.49
N GLY A 123 -11.68 -2.26 -3.00
CA GLY A 123 -11.69 -1.38 -1.82
C GLY A 123 -11.79 0.11 -2.11
N TYR A 124 -11.28 0.58 -3.26
CA TYR A 124 -11.28 1.99 -3.64
C TYR A 124 -12.27 2.27 -4.77
N LEU A 125 -12.20 1.54 -5.88
CA LEU A 125 -13.05 1.83 -7.05
C LEU A 125 -14.54 1.55 -6.83
N THR A 126 -14.88 0.61 -5.93
CA THR A 126 -16.29 0.36 -5.55
C THR A 126 -16.93 1.54 -4.81
N LYS A 127 -16.13 2.38 -4.15
CA LYS A 127 -16.57 3.55 -3.39
C LYS A 127 -16.75 4.80 -4.25
N VAL A 128 -16.27 4.78 -5.50
CA VAL A 128 -16.46 5.86 -6.46
C VAL A 128 -17.87 5.79 -7.03
N GLN A 129 -18.55 6.93 -7.13
CA GLN A 129 -19.93 7.00 -7.64
C GLN A 129 -20.01 6.58 -9.12
N ASP A 130 -19.15 7.15 -9.97
CA ASP A 130 -19.11 6.86 -11.40
C ASP A 130 -18.16 5.69 -11.74
N LYS A 131 -18.55 4.49 -11.30
CA LYS A 131 -17.75 3.26 -11.47
C LYS A 131 -17.29 3.05 -12.93
N LYS A 132 -18.17 3.24 -13.91
CA LYS A 132 -17.86 3.01 -15.33
C LYS A 132 -16.80 3.99 -15.86
N ALA A 133 -16.88 5.26 -15.45
CA ALA A 133 -15.88 6.26 -15.83
C ALA A 133 -14.54 6.01 -15.11
N ALA A 134 -14.60 5.68 -13.82
CA ALA A 134 -13.43 5.36 -13.02
C ALA A 134 -12.68 4.12 -13.54
N PHE A 135 -13.38 3.06 -13.94
CA PHE A 135 -12.74 1.88 -14.54
C PHE A 135 -12.07 2.20 -15.88
N ASN A 136 -12.68 3.03 -16.73
CA ASN A 136 -12.07 3.46 -17.99
C ASN A 136 -10.83 4.33 -17.75
N GLU A 137 -10.89 5.24 -16.77
CA GLU A 137 -9.76 6.08 -16.39
C GLU A 137 -8.60 5.24 -15.83
N VAL A 138 -8.91 4.27 -14.96
CA VAL A 138 -7.91 3.37 -14.37
C VAL A 138 -7.32 2.45 -15.41
N ALA A 139 -8.11 1.93 -16.35
CA ALA A 139 -7.61 1.10 -17.45
C ALA A 139 -6.52 1.80 -18.27
N GLY A 140 -6.60 3.13 -18.39
CA GLY A 140 -5.55 3.93 -19.04
C GLY A 140 -4.32 4.23 -18.18
N LYS A 141 -4.39 4.02 -16.86
CA LYS A 141 -3.31 4.30 -15.90
C LYS A 141 -2.58 3.05 -15.40
N LEU A 142 -3.13 1.86 -15.66
CA LEU A 142 -2.52 0.60 -15.28
C LEU A 142 -1.38 0.23 -16.24
N THR A 143 -0.28 -0.25 -15.67
CA THR A 143 0.80 -0.84 -16.49
C THR A 143 0.42 -2.25 -16.93
N ALA A 144 1.08 -2.76 -17.99
CA ALA A 144 0.85 -4.12 -18.47
C ALA A 144 1.12 -5.19 -17.39
N GLU A 145 2.09 -4.95 -16.51
CA GLU A 145 2.41 -5.83 -15.37
C GLU A 145 1.26 -5.86 -14.35
N GLU A 146 0.69 -4.70 -14.00
CA GLU A 146 -0.42 -4.60 -13.04
C GLU A 146 -1.70 -5.27 -13.59
N VAL A 147 -1.93 -5.19 -14.91
CA VAL A 147 -3.03 -5.91 -15.58
C VAL A 147 -2.78 -7.41 -15.58
N ALA A 148 -1.54 -7.85 -15.82
CA ALA A 148 -1.19 -9.28 -15.80
C ALA A 148 -1.42 -9.88 -14.41
N GLU A 149 -1.04 -9.18 -13.34
CA GLU A 149 -1.34 -9.59 -11.96
C GLU A 149 -2.84 -9.68 -11.69
N LEU A 150 -3.62 -8.70 -12.15
CA LEU A 150 -5.07 -8.71 -12.03
C LEU A 150 -5.70 -9.92 -12.74
N MET A 151 -5.23 -10.22 -13.96
CA MET A 151 -5.70 -11.38 -14.73
C MET A 151 -5.27 -12.70 -14.08
N ALA A 152 -4.06 -12.79 -13.53
CA ALA A 152 -3.59 -13.95 -12.79
C ALA A 152 -4.41 -14.18 -11.52
N ALA A 153 -4.69 -13.13 -10.75
CA ALA A 153 -5.53 -13.20 -9.57
C ALA A 153 -6.97 -13.64 -9.91
N TYR A 154 -7.53 -13.12 -11.01
CA TYR A 154 -8.84 -13.55 -11.51
C TYR A 154 -8.84 -15.03 -11.93
N ALA A 155 -7.83 -15.47 -12.67
CA ALA A 155 -7.69 -16.87 -13.07
C ALA A 155 -7.57 -17.79 -11.84
N ASN A 156 -6.79 -17.41 -10.83
CA ASN A 156 -6.68 -18.18 -9.59
C ASN A 156 -8.00 -18.22 -8.79
N SER A 157 -8.78 -17.14 -8.80
CA SER A 157 -10.08 -17.07 -8.12
C SER A 157 -11.14 -17.94 -8.80
N VAL A 158 -11.23 -17.87 -10.13
CA VAL A 158 -12.25 -18.57 -10.92
C VAL A 158 -11.88 -20.03 -11.22
N PHE A 159 -10.60 -20.35 -11.39
CA PHE A 159 -10.15 -21.71 -11.73
C PHE A 159 -9.48 -22.45 -10.57
N GLY A 160 -8.94 -21.75 -9.56
CA GLY A 160 -8.21 -22.38 -8.45
C GLY A 160 -9.10 -23.04 -7.40
N THR A 161 -10.33 -22.56 -7.21
CA THR A 161 -11.26 -23.06 -6.18
C THR A 161 -11.89 -24.42 -6.50
N HIS A 162 -11.75 -24.91 -7.73
CA HIS A 162 -12.24 -26.23 -8.14
C HIS A 162 -11.16 -27.32 -8.16
N SER A 163 -9.90 -26.98 -7.94
CA SER A 163 -8.79 -27.96 -8.03
C SER A 163 -8.54 -28.73 -6.73
N SER A 164 -9.13 -28.30 -5.61
CA SER A 164 -8.90 -28.89 -4.29
C SER A 164 -9.98 -29.88 -3.83
N ASP A 165 -11.02 -30.11 -4.64
CA ASP A 165 -12.13 -31.03 -4.30
C ASP A 165 -12.08 -32.35 -5.09
N LEU A 166 -10.87 -32.77 -5.48
CA LEU A 166 -10.59 -34.17 -5.79
C LEU A 166 -9.83 -34.75 -4.61
N ALA A 167 -10.59 -35.10 -3.56
CA ALA A 167 -10.10 -36.00 -2.54
C ALA A 167 -9.47 -37.24 -3.22
N PRO A 168 -8.29 -37.72 -2.78
CA PRO A 168 -7.76 -39.01 -3.20
C PRO A 168 -8.57 -40.12 -2.51
N SER A 169 -9.85 -40.21 -2.85
CA SER A 169 -10.73 -41.27 -2.40
C SER A 169 -10.66 -42.42 -3.39
N ALA A 170 -10.24 -43.58 -2.87
CA ALA A 170 -10.31 -44.91 -3.46
C ALA A 170 -9.15 -45.37 -4.36
N SER A 171 -8.01 -45.64 -3.73
CA SER A 171 -7.18 -46.81 -4.09
C SER A 171 -6.85 -47.63 -2.84
N VAL A 172 -7.90 -48.12 -2.17
CA VAL A 172 -7.81 -49.18 -1.15
C VAL A 172 -8.80 -50.29 -1.48
N LEU A 173 -8.61 -50.96 -2.61
CA LEU A 173 -9.30 -52.21 -2.92
C LEU A 173 -8.36 -53.10 -3.74
N SER A 174 -7.59 -53.95 -3.05
CA SER A 174 -7.28 -55.34 -3.44
C SER A 174 -6.01 -55.83 -2.74
N ALA A 175 -6.13 -56.11 -1.45
CA ALA A 175 -5.33 -57.16 -0.83
C ALA A 175 -6.21 -57.83 0.23
N ASP A 176 -6.17 -59.15 0.25
CA ASP A 176 -6.76 -60.01 1.27
C ASP A 176 -8.23 -60.43 1.12
N ARG A 177 -8.51 -61.33 0.16
CA ARG A 177 -9.37 -62.52 0.41
C ARG A 177 -9.41 -63.50 -0.77
N VAL A 178 -8.57 -64.55 -0.76
CA VAL A 178 -8.87 -65.93 -1.22
C VAL A 178 -7.82 -66.82 -0.54
N LYS A 179 -8.16 -67.40 0.62
CA LYS A 179 -8.51 -68.80 0.89
C LYS A 179 -7.35 -69.78 0.72
#